data_AF-A0A968N2G0-F1
#
_entry.id   AF-A0A968N2G0-F1
#
_cell.length_a   1.000
_cell.length_b   1.000
_cell.length_c   1.000
_cell.angle_alpha   90.00
_cell.angle_beta   90.00
_cell.angle_gamma   90.00
#
_symmetry.space_group_name_H-M   'P 1'
#
loop_
_entity.id
_entity.type
_entity.pdbx_description
1 polymer ?
#
loop_
_entity_poly.entity_id
_entity_poly.type
_entity_poly.pdbx_seq_one_letter_code
_entity_poly.pdbx_strand_id
1 'polypeptide(L)'
;MAADDQTRQEREQFLYPRSAYRGDFTPSNLMFNANLQEFAQRVNYICNLETAGKLAPSEAYEQIKDLWQQLQRSRDELDTPPPDVELS
;
A
#
# COMPACT_ATOMS: atom_id res chain seq x y z
N MET A 1 -15.54 0.33 -19.14
CA MET A 1 -14.26 0.60 -18.46
C MET A 1 -14.43 1.16 -17.05
N ALA A 2 -15.39 2.08 -16.77
CA ALA A 2 -15.59 2.62 -15.41
C ALA A 2 -16.22 1.64 -14.39
N ALA A 3 -17.10 0.73 -14.81
CA ALA A 3 -17.77 -0.21 -13.90
C ALA A 3 -16.83 -1.30 -13.32
N ASP A 4 -15.87 -1.77 -14.11
CA ASP A 4 -14.89 -2.77 -13.69
C ASP A 4 -13.91 -2.22 -12.64
N ASP A 5 -13.53 -0.95 -12.79
CA ASP A 5 -12.58 -0.29 -11.90
C ASP A 5 -13.19 -0.02 -10.51
N GLN A 6 -14.48 0.35 -10.48
CA GLN A 6 -15.22 0.52 -9.25
C GLN A 6 -15.39 -0.79 -8.48
N THR A 7 -15.68 -1.89 -9.20
CA THR A 7 -15.76 -3.24 -8.60
C THR A 7 -14.43 -3.68 -7.99
N ARG A 8 -13.30 -3.32 -8.62
CA ARG A 8 -11.98 -3.61 -8.09
C ARG A 8 -11.68 -2.83 -6.81
N GLN A 9 -11.99 -1.54 -6.78
CA GLN A 9 -11.80 -0.70 -5.59
C GLN A 9 -12.67 -1.17 -4.42
N GLU A 10 -13.91 -1.60 -4.67
CA GLU A 10 -14.81 -2.15 -3.65
C GLU A 10 -14.28 -3.47 -3.07
N ARG A 11 -13.77 -4.36 -3.94
CA ARG A 11 -13.12 -5.60 -3.50
C ARG A 11 -11.88 -5.34 -2.68
N GLU A 12 -11.07 -4.37 -3.09
CA GLU A 12 -9.90 -3.95 -2.34
C GLU A 12 -10.33 -3.42 -0.97
N GLN A 13 -11.30 -2.51 -0.88
CA GLN A 13 -11.80 -2.02 0.43
C GLN A 13 -12.35 -3.14 1.33
N PHE A 14 -13.03 -4.14 0.76
CA PHE A 14 -13.57 -5.26 1.52
C PHE A 14 -12.46 -6.18 2.06
N LEU A 15 -11.46 -6.49 1.23
CA LEU A 15 -10.34 -7.35 1.62
C LEU A 15 -9.34 -6.60 2.53
N TYR A 16 -9.27 -5.28 2.40
CA TYR A 16 -8.23 -4.44 2.98
C TYR A 16 -8.82 -3.33 3.88
N PRO A 17 -9.42 -3.68 5.04
CA PRO A 17 -10.05 -2.71 5.91
C PRO A 17 -9.01 -1.75 6.52
N ARG A 18 -9.13 -0.46 6.19
CA ARG A 18 -8.23 0.59 6.68
C ARG A 18 -8.66 1.08 8.06
N SER A 19 -7.70 1.18 8.97
CA SER A 19 -7.87 1.80 10.28
C SER A 19 -7.70 3.31 10.19
N ALA A 20 -8.46 4.05 10.99
CA ALA A 20 -8.29 5.50 11.10
C ALA A 20 -6.86 5.85 11.55
N TYR A 21 -6.25 6.83 10.89
CA TYR A 21 -4.96 7.37 11.28
C TYR A 21 -5.07 8.12 12.61
N ARG A 22 -4.11 7.90 13.52
CA ARG A 22 -4.10 8.49 14.88
C ARG A 22 -2.83 9.29 15.20
N GLY A 23 -1.98 9.54 14.20
CA GLY A 23 -0.77 10.35 14.36
C GLY A 23 -0.98 11.82 14.00
N ASP A 24 0.11 12.57 13.97
CA ASP A 24 0.09 14.00 13.65
C ASP A 24 -0.41 14.23 12.22
N PHE A 25 -1.44 15.05 12.09
CA PHE A 25 -2.08 15.28 10.80
C PHE A 25 -1.22 16.14 9.89
N THR A 26 -0.67 15.50 8.85
CA THR A 26 -0.22 16.16 7.62
C THR A 26 -0.74 15.35 6.43
N PRO A 27 -0.97 15.95 5.26
CA PRO A 27 -1.36 15.20 4.06
C PRO A 27 -0.38 14.07 3.73
N SER A 28 0.93 14.32 3.88
CA SER A 28 1.99 13.34 3.69
C SER A 28 1.88 12.17 4.68
N ASN A 29 1.72 12.46 5.98
CA ASN A 29 1.55 11.44 7.01
C ASN A 29 0.30 10.58 6.79
N LEU A 30 -0.82 11.21 6.43
CA LEU A 30 -2.07 10.49 6.16
C LEU A 30 -1.92 9.56 4.96
N MET A 31 -1.32 10.05 3.87
CA MET A 31 -1.08 9.28 2.66
C MET A 31 -0.10 8.14 2.91
N PHE A 32 1.02 8.41 3.56
CA PHE A 32 2.01 7.39 3.91
C PHE A 32 1.41 6.31 4.81
N ASN A 33 0.60 6.70 5.80
CA ASN A 33 -0.12 5.74 6.63
C ASN A 33 -1.09 4.86 5.79
N ALA A 34 -1.79 5.42 4.81
CA ALA A 34 -2.64 4.63 3.92
C ALA A 34 -1.83 3.58 3.14
N ASN A 35 -0.66 3.97 2.61
CA ASN A 35 0.26 3.08 1.89
C ASN A 35 0.86 2.01 2.80
N LEU A 36 1.21 2.37 4.04
CA LEU A 36 1.70 1.44 5.05
C LEU A 36 0.64 0.40 5.44
N GLN A 37 -0.63 0.81 5.56
CA GLN A 37 -1.72 -0.11 5.85
C GLN A 37 -1.96 -1.08 4.70
N GLU A 38 -1.94 -0.61 3.45
CA GLU A 38 -2.04 -1.49 2.28
C GLU A 38 -0.88 -2.49 2.25
N PHE A 39 0.36 -2.04 2.46
CA PHE A 39 1.53 -2.90 2.56
C PHE A 39 1.31 -4.01 3.61
N ALA A 40 0.94 -3.63 4.83
CA ALA A 40 0.77 -4.58 5.93
C ALA A 40 -0.29 -5.64 5.62
N GLN A 41 -1.40 -5.24 5.01
CA GLN A 41 -2.44 -6.19 4.66
C GLN A 41 -2.00 -7.11 3.52
N ARG A 42 -1.41 -6.59 2.44
CA ARG A 42 -0.94 -7.42 1.32
C ARG A 42 0.12 -8.42 1.76
N VAL A 43 1.05 -8.04 2.65
CA VAL A 43 1.99 -8.96 3.29
C VAL A 43 1.25 -10.05 4.06
N ASN A 44 0.24 -9.71 4.87
CA ASN A 44 -0.55 -10.69 5.59
C ASN A 44 -1.24 -11.71 4.65
N TYR A 45 -1.82 -11.23 3.55
CA TYR A 45 -2.42 -12.12 2.54
C TYR A 45 -1.42 -13.06 1.90
N ILE A 46 -0.25 -12.55 1.52
CA ILE A 46 0.83 -13.37 0.94
C ILE A 46 1.25 -14.46 1.93
N CYS A 47 1.47 -14.11 3.20
CA CYS A 47 1.82 -15.08 4.24
C CYS A 47 0.71 -16.12 4.43
N ASN A 48 -0.57 -15.71 4.44
CA ASN A 48 -1.68 -16.65 4.57
C ASN A 48 -1.78 -17.62 3.37
N LEU A 49 -1.48 -17.16 2.15
CA LEU A 49 -1.45 -18.01 0.96
C LEU A 49 -0.29 -19.01 1.02
N GLU A 50 0.88 -18.55 1.44
CA GLU A 50 2.06 -19.41 1.64
C GLU A 50 1.78 -20.48 2.71
N THR A 51 1.28 -20.08 3.88
CA THR A 51 0.97 -21.00 4.99
C THR A 51 -0.11 -22.01 4.61
N ALA A 52 -1.05 -21.63 3.73
CA ALA A 52 -2.06 -22.53 3.18
C ALA A 52 -1.52 -23.44 2.05
N GLY A 53 -0.23 -23.35 1.69
CA GLY A 53 0.40 -24.11 0.62
C GLY A 53 -0.01 -23.68 -0.79
N LYS A 54 -0.64 -22.51 -0.94
CA LYS A 54 -1.11 -21.98 -2.23
C LYS A 54 -0.07 -21.13 -2.94
N LEU A 55 0.99 -20.74 -2.23
CA LEU A 55 2.11 -19.97 -2.74
C LEU A 55 3.41 -20.59 -2.25
N ALA A 56 4.42 -20.69 -3.12
CA ALA A 56 5.72 -21.19 -2.71
C ALA A 56 6.43 -20.18 -1.78
N PRO A 57 7.20 -20.61 -0.77
CA PRO A 57 7.90 -19.70 0.14
C PRO A 57 8.84 -18.70 -0.58
N SER A 58 9.53 -19.15 -1.63
CA SER A 58 10.41 -18.28 -2.44
C SER A 58 9.62 -17.21 -3.21
N GLU A 59 8.43 -17.56 -3.70
CA GLU A 59 7.56 -16.64 -4.41
C GLU A 59 6.94 -15.62 -3.45
N ALA A 60 6.51 -16.07 -2.26
CA ALA A 60 6.05 -15.20 -1.19
C ALA A 60 7.12 -14.18 -0.78
N TYR A 61 8.37 -14.63 -0.64
CA TYR A 61 9.50 -13.77 -0.30
C TYR A 61 9.73 -12.66 -1.34
N GLU A 62 9.81 -13.01 -2.64
CA GLU A 62 10.02 -11.98 -3.67
C GLU A 62 8.84 -11.01 -3.76
N GLN A 63 7.59 -11.49 -3.62
CA GLN A 63 6.43 -10.59 -3.59
C GLN A 63 6.46 -9.61 -2.40
N ILE A 64 6.82 -10.07 -1.20
CA ILE A 64 6.96 -9.20 -0.02
C ILE A 64 8.07 -8.17 -0.22
N LYS A 65 9.19 -8.58 -0.83
CA LYS A 65 10.30 -7.69 -1.15
C LYS A 65 9.92 -6.61 -2.16
N ASP A 66 9.14 -6.95 -3.19
CA ASP A 66 8.62 -5.98 -4.14
C ASP A 66 7.66 -4.98 -3.48
N LEU A 67 6.81 -5.45 -2.55
CA LEU A 67 5.94 -4.57 -1.76
C LEU A 67 6.75 -3.63 -0.86
N TRP A 68 7.83 -4.11 -0.25
CA TRP A 68 8.70 -3.29 0.56
C TRP A 68 9.36 -2.18 -0.27
N GLN A 69 9.87 -2.50 -1.46
CA GLN A 69 10.43 -1.50 -2.37
C GLN A 69 9.40 -0.45 -2.81
N GLN A 70 8.14 -0.85 -3.02
CA GLN A 70 7.04 0.08 -3.32
C GLN A 70 6.77 1.04 -2.15
N LEU A 71 6.73 0.51 -0.92
CA LEU A 71 6.54 1.31 0.28
C LEU A 71 7.70 2.30 0.49
N GLN A 72 8.94 1.87 0.26
CA GLN A 72 10.12 2.74 0.34
C GLN A 72 10.02 3.90 -0.65
N ARG A 73 9.72 3.62 -1.93
CA ARG A 73 9.54 4.68 -2.94
C ARG A 73 8.44 5.66 -2.55
N SER A 74 7.31 5.16 -2.08
CA SER A 74 6.22 6.02 -1.62
C SER A 74 6.63 6.93 -0.46
N ARG A 75 7.45 6.45 0.49
CA ARG A 75 7.95 7.31 1.57
C ARG A 75 8.82 8.42 1.01
N ASP A 76 9.76 8.06 0.15
CA ASP A 76 10.73 9.01 -0.41
C ASP A 76 10.02 10.10 -1.25
N GLU A 77 9.00 9.73 -2.03
CA GLU A 77 8.16 10.67 -2.79
C GLU A 77 7.38 11.65 -1.90
N LEU A 78 6.92 11.18 -0.74
CA LEU A 78 6.11 11.95 0.21
C LEU A 78 6.95 12.83 1.16
N ASP A 79 8.24 12.52 1.33
CA ASP A 79 9.21 13.33 2.06
C ASP A 79 9.88 14.41 1.18
N THR A 80 9.81 14.29 -0.15
CA THR A 80 10.22 15.38 -1.04
C THR A 80 9.18 16.52 -1.04
N PRO A 81 9.56 17.77 -0.73
CA PRO A 81 8.71 18.91 -1.03
C PRO A 81 8.47 18.96 -2.55
N PRO A 82 7.26 19.36 -3.01
CA PRO A 82 6.99 19.47 -4.44
C PRO A 82 8.06 20.37 -5.09
N PRO A 83 8.58 20.02 -6.28
CA PRO A 83 9.47 20.92 -7.03
C PRO A 83 8.70 22.22 -7.21
N ASP A 84 9.35 23.34 -6.84
CA ASP A 84 8.77 24.66 -6.73
C ASP A 84 7.64 24.88 -7.75
N VAL A 85 6.43 25.13 -7.23
CA VAL A 85 5.40 25.78 -8.01
C VAL A 85 5.96 27.17 -8.31
N GLU A 86 6.63 27.32 -9.45
CA GLU A 86 6.97 28.63 -10.00
C GLU A 86 5.64 29.36 -10.22
N LEU A 87 5.23 30.13 -9.22
CA LEU A 87 4.24 31.18 -9.37
C LEU A 87 4.88 32.24 -10.27
N SER A 88 4.67 32.10 -11.57
CA SER A 88 4.89 33.11 -12.61
C SER A 88 3.56 33.62 -13.12
#